data_AF-A0A7L5SS28-F1
#
_entry.id   AF-A0A7L5SS28-F1
#
_cell.length_a   1.000
_cell.length_b   1.000
_cell.length_c   1.000
_cell.angle_alpha   90.00
_cell.angle_beta   90.00
_cell.angle_gamma   90.00
#
_symmetry.space_group_name_H-M   'P 1'
#
loop_
_entity.id
_entity.type
_entity.pdbx_description
1 polymer ?
#
loop_
_entity_poly.entity_id
_entity_poly.type
_entity_poly.pdbx_seq_one_letter_code
_entity_poly.pdbx_strand_id
1 'polypeptide(L)' 'MLLIGWVLRQVLAAAEREYYDPAAIQRELIALETRLEDGEIDEAEFERQEDVLLDRLEEAQQWANGTL' A
#
# COMPACT_ATOMS: atom_id res chain seq x y z
N MET A 1 -15.61 10.14 -0.75
CA MET A 1 -15.15 10.64 0.56
C MET A 1 -13.62 10.70 0.49
N LEU A 2 -13.02 11.89 0.59
CA LEU A 2 -11.67 12.23 0.11
C LEU A 2 -10.54 11.95 1.12
N LEU A 3 -10.25 10.68 1.44
CA LEU A 3 -9.11 10.34 2.33
C LEU A 3 -8.03 9.47 1.68
N ILE A 4 -8.37 8.66 0.68
CA ILE A 4 -7.48 7.63 0.11
C ILE A 4 -6.31 8.26 -0.69
N GLY A 5 -6.59 9.34 -1.45
CA GLY A 5 -5.57 10.05 -2.22
C GLY A 5 -4.54 10.84 -1.41
N TRP A 6 -4.70 10.95 -0.09
CA TRP A 6 -3.68 11.52 0.81
C TRP A 6 -2.77 10.43 1.37
N VAL A 7 -3.33 9.27 1.76
CA VAL A 7 -2.57 8.12 2.27
C VAL A 7 -1.58 7.62 1.20
N LEU A 8 -2.03 7.48 -0.05
CA LEU A 8 -1.16 7.09 -1.17
C LEU A 8 0.03 8.04 -1.36
N ARG A 9 -0.19 9.34 -1.09
CA ARG A 9 0.85 10.39 -1.18
C ARG A 9 1.83 10.35 0.00
N GLN A 10 1.36 9.94 1.17
CA GLN A 10 2.20 9.76 2.35
C GLN A 10 3.10 8.53 2.21
N VAL A 11 2.56 7.44 1.67
CA VAL A 11 3.31 6.23 1.31
C VAL A 11 4.36 6.51 0.22
N LEU A 12 4.04 7.37 -0.75
CA LEU A 12 4.97 7.85 -1.79
C LEU A 12 6.20 8.61 -1.25
N ALA A 13 6.11 9.24 -0.06
CA ALA A 13 7.21 10.01 0.50
C ALA A 13 8.32 9.16 1.14
N ALA A 14 8.08 7.85 1.31
CA ALA A 14 9.07 6.90 1.84
C ALA A 14 9.97 6.28 0.74
N ALA A 15 9.82 6.71 -0.51
CA ALA A 15 10.46 6.12 -1.70
C ALA A 15 11.93 6.52 -1.94
N GLU A 16 12.72 6.73 -0.88
CA GLU A 16 14.18 6.85 -0.99
C GLU A 16 14.86 5.89 -0.02
N ARG A 17 14.96 4.61 -0.42
CA ARG A 17 16.13 3.75 -0.15
C ARG A 17 15.97 2.35 -0.74
N GLU A 18 16.44 2.23 -1.99
CA GLU A 18 17.26 1.12 -2.55
C GLU A 18 16.87 -0.36 -2.36
N TYR A 19 15.77 -0.75 -1.70
CA TYR A 19 15.47 -2.20 -1.53
C TYR A 19 14.02 -2.63 -1.70
N TYR A 20 13.10 -1.70 -1.99
CA TYR A 20 11.69 -2.04 -2.22
C TYR A 20 11.17 -1.39 -3.50
N ASP A 21 10.47 -2.15 -4.34
CA ASP A 21 9.86 -1.68 -5.59
C ASP A 21 8.46 -1.11 -5.28
N PRO A 22 8.34 0.19 -4.95
CA PRO A 22 7.10 0.79 -4.44
C PRO A 22 6.04 0.82 -5.55
N ALA A 23 6.47 0.69 -6.81
CA ALA A 23 5.61 0.60 -7.97
C ALA A 23 4.85 -0.75 -8.05
N ALA A 24 5.32 -1.80 -7.37
CA ALA A 24 4.58 -3.06 -7.27
C ALA A 24 3.37 -2.91 -6.33
N ILE A 25 3.61 -2.38 -5.12
CA ILE A 25 2.54 -2.15 -4.12
C ILE A 25 1.55 -1.10 -4.62
N GLN A 26 2.01 -0.06 -5.31
CA GLN A 26 1.12 0.91 -5.97
C GLN A 26 0.17 0.25 -6.97
N ARG A 27 0.66 -0.71 -7.78
CA ARG A 27 -0.17 -1.43 -8.75
C ARG A 27 -1.19 -2.33 -8.07
N GLU A 28 -0.81 -2.98 -6.98
CA GLU A 28 -1.72 -3.83 -6.19
C GLU A 28 -2.83 -3.01 -5.51
N LEU A 29 -2.50 -1.81 -4.97
CA LEU A 29 -3.50 -0.91 -4.39
C LEU A 29 -4.50 -0.37 -5.41
N ILE A 30 -4.03 0.03 -6.61
CA ILE A 30 -4.92 0.49 -7.70
C ILE A 30 -5.85 -0.64 -8.15
N ALA A 31 -5.35 -1.88 -8.21
CA ALA A 31 -6.17 -3.03 -8.55
C ALA A 31 -7.24 -3.31 -7.47
N LEU A 32 -6.92 -3.12 -6.19
CA LEU A 32 -7.89 -3.25 -5.11
C LEU A 32 -8.98 -2.19 -5.15
N GLU A 33 -8.60 -0.93 -5.43
CA GLU A 33 -9.54 0.16 -5.60
C GLU A 33 -10.51 -0.11 -6.75
N THR A 34 -10.00 -0.57 -7.90
CA THR A 34 -10.84 -0.94 -9.05
C THR A 34 -11.84 -2.05 -8.68
N ARG A 35 -11.41 -3.05 -7.91
CA ARG A 35 -12.29 -4.14 -7.46
C ARG A 35 -13.35 -3.68 -6.46
N LEU A 36 -13.05 -2.69 -5.63
CA LEU A 36 -14.02 -2.07 -4.72
C LEU A 36 -15.04 -1.25 -5.52
N GLU A 37 -14.59 -0.48 -6.50
CA GLU A 37 -15.45 0.32 -7.39
C GLU A 37 -16.36 -0.54 -8.26
N ASP A 38 -15.85 -1.67 -8.77
CA ASP A 38 -16.63 -2.66 -9.52
C ASP A 38 -17.57 -3.49 -8.61
N GLY A 39 -17.46 -3.33 -7.29
CA GLY A 39 -18.27 -4.05 -6.30
C GLY A 39 -17.91 -5.53 -6.16
N GLU A 40 -16.72 -5.95 -6.63
CA GLU A 40 -16.20 -7.30 -6.46
C GLU A 40 -15.76 -7.59 -5.02
N ILE A 41 -15.35 -6.55 -4.29
CA ILE A 41 -15.02 -6.60 -2.87
C ILE A 41 -15.80 -5.54 -2.11
N ASP A 42 -16.08 -5.80 -0.84
CA ASP A 42 -16.66 -4.80 0.05
C ASP A 42 -15.56 -3.96 0.71
N GLU A 43 -15.98 -2.85 1.34
CA GLU A 43 -15.06 -1.91 2.01
C GLU A 43 -14.26 -2.59 3.13
N ALA A 44 -14.86 -3.57 3.83
CA ALA A 44 -14.19 -4.32 4.88
C ALA A 44 -13.10 -5.25 4.33
N GLU A 45 -13.30 -5.84 3.16
CA GLU A 45 -12.31 -6.66 2.45
C GLU A 45 -11.20 -5.80 1.87
N PHE A 46 -11.54 -4.62 1.35
CA PHE A 46 -10.55 -3.62 0.94
C PHE A 46 -9.65 -3.22 2.10
N GLU A 47 -10.22 -2.84 3.26
CA GLU A 47 -9.45 -2.46 4.45
C GLU A 47 -8.51 -3.59 4.92
N ARG A 48 -8.98 -4.84 4.93
CA ARG A 48 -8.14 -6.00 5.29
C ARG A 48 -6.94 -6.17 4.34
N GLN A 49 -7.17 -6.01 3.04
CA GLN A 49 -6.11 -6.19 2.05
C GLN A 49 -5.15 -4.98 2.01
N GLU A 50 -5.65 -3.78 2.29
CA GLU A 50 -4.85 -2.58 2.45
C GLU A 50 -3.90 -2.70 3.65
N ASP A 51 -4.39 -3.15 4.81
CA ASP A 51 -3.57 -3.36 6.02
C ASP A 51 -2.43 -4.36 5.74
N VAL A 52 -2.73 -5.47 5.08
CA VAL A 52 -1.71 -6.48 4.72
C VAL A 52 -0.65 -5.92 3.75
N LEU A 53 -1.05 -5.06 2.81
CA LEU A 53 -0.11 -4.43 1.89
C LEU A 53 0.78 -3.40 2.59
N LEU A 54 0.22 -2.66 3.55
CA LEU A 54 0.94 -1.69 4.36
C LEU A 54 1.90 -2.38 5.33
N ASP A 55 1.48 -3.45 6.00
CA ASP A 55 2.35 -4.28 6.85
C ASP A 55 3.55 -4.83 6.07
N ARG A 56 3.30 -5.33 4.86
CA ARG A 56 4.38 -5.81 3.97
C ARG A 56 5.33 -4.69 3.58
N LEU A 57 4.87 -3.45 3.43
CA LEU A 57 5.68 -2.27 3.17
C LEU A 57 6.44 -1.78 4.42
N GLU A 58 5.88 -1.98 5.61
CA GLU A 58 6.59 -1.66 6.85
C GLU A 58 7.70 -2.67 7.13
N GLU A 59 7.40 -3.98 7.05
CA GLU A 59 8.40 -5.04 7.21
C GLU A 59 9.57 -4.82 6.24
N ALA A 60 9.25 -4.68 4.96
CA ALA A 60 10.14 -4.25 3.90
C ALA A 60 11.12 -3.13 4.26
N GLN A 61 10.56 -2.03 4.77
CA GLN A 61 11.28 -0.83 5.10
C GLN A 61 12.18 -1.07 6.33
N GLN A 62 11.71 -1.86 7.30
CA GLN A 62 12.48 -2.29 8.46
C GLN A 62 13.68 -3.16 8.04
N TRP A 63 13.50 -4.09 7.11
CA TRP A 63 14.59 -4.90 6.54
C TRP A 63 15.60 -4.05 5.76
N ALA A 64 15.14 -3.08 4.95
CA ALA A 64 15.99 -2.21 4.15
C ALA A 64 16.80 -1.19 4.96
N ASN A 65 16.27 -0.69 6.09
CA ASN A 65 16.95 0.27 6.95
C ASN A 65 17.97 -0.36 7.93
N GLY A 66 18.22 -1.67 7.86
CA GLY A 66 19.37 -2.31 8.50
C GLY A 66 19.47 -2.08 10.01
N THR A 67 18.44 -2.49 10.75
CA THR A 67 18.56 -2.65 12.22
C THR A 67 18.65 -4.14 12.56
N LEU A 68 19.87 -4.68 12.48
CA LEU A 68 20.36 -5.80 13.29
C LEU A 68 21.67 -5.37 13.96
#